data_AF-A0A2K9NV83-F1
#
_entry.id   AF-A0A2K9NV83-F1
#
_cell.length_a   1.000
_cell.length_b   1.000
_cell.length_c   1.000
_cell.angle_alpha   90.00
_cell.angle_beta   90.00
_cell.angle_gamma   90.00
#
_symmetry.space_group_name_H-M   'P 1'
#
loop_
_entity.id
_entity.type
_entity.pdbx_description
1 polymer ?
#
loop_
_entity_poly.entity_id
_entity_poly.type
_entity_poly.pdbx_seq_one_letter_code
_entity_poly.pdbx_strand_id
1 'polypeptide(L)'
;MKKLLKITLFGALILLVGLMLKGPTQDRTSDAYFSWKSQHEHELAINRLHQEAILNPNFHFDHLELVEVAPGKRYFSLWGHMMLRFAGSGGADPDQDLVLSFLADFNDFPVDDWKASTGGYVVMPKIGTVAQYKTEYIQGEGRTIFFHPIHATKEKEQLLLTTLRNWIKDPTLPGGYSFFYNNCVSLMTKLLVEAKLLPRMGLYGYWPKYVPRQYSQEGLIDYE
;
A
#
# COMPACT_ATOMS: atom_id res chain seq x y z
N MET A 1 34.64 6.66 41.54
CA MET A 1 33.48 7.53 41.21
C MET A 1 33.01 7.46 39.76
N LYS A 2 33.88 7.43 38.73
CA LYS A 2 33.45 7.40 37.30
C LYS A 2 32.72 6.12 36.83
N LYS A 3 32.88 4.98 37.51
CA LYS A 3 32.17 3.71 37.16
C LYS A 3 30.72 3.68 37.67
N LEU A 4 30.42 4.32 38.80
CA LEU A 4 29.06 4.33 39.37
C LEU A 4 28.10 5.21 38.55
N LEU A 5 28.61 6.30 37.97
CA LEU A 5 27.85 7.25 37.14
C LEU A 5 27.42 6.67 35.78
N LYS A 6 28.21 5.73 35.22
CA LYS A 6 27.89 5.07 33.94
C LYS A 6 26.76 4.04 34.07
N ILE A 7 26.65 3.37 35.22
CA ILE A 7 25.60 2.37 35.48
C ILE A 7 24.24 3.05 35.71
N THR A 8 24.23 4.22 36.35
CA THR A 8 23.02 5.02 36.57
C THR A 8 22.47 5.63 35.28
N LEU A 9 23.33 6.11 34.36
CA LEU A 9 22.88 6.60 33.05
C LEU A 9 22.31 5.49 32.16
N PHE A 10 22.89 4.29 32.20
CA PHE A 10 22.42 3.15 31.39
C PHE A 10 21.08 2.61 31.91
N GLY A 11 20.91 2.56 33.24
CA GLY A 11 19.63 2.20 33.87
C GLY A 11 18.51 3.20 33.58
N ALA A 12 18.80 4.50 33.58
CA ALA A 12 17.84 5.54 33.24
C ALA A 12 17.43 5.51 31.75
N LEU A 13 18.35 5.18 30.84
CA LEU A 13 18.05 5.02 29.42
C LEU A 13 17.15 3.79 29.16
N ILE A 14 17.40 2.67 29.85
CA ILE A 14 16.53 1.47 29.77
C ILE A 14 15.14 1.76 30.35
N LEU A 15 15.04 2.53 31.43
CA LEU A 15 13.74 2.92 32.01
C LEU A 15 12.96 3.88 31.10
N LEU A 16 13.64 4.82 30.43
CA LEU A 16 13.03 5.72 29.45
C LEU A 16 12.53 4.96 28.22
N VAL A 17 13.32 3.99 27.72
CA VAL A 17 12.89 3.09 26.64
C VAL A 17 11.73 2.22 27.10
N GLY A 18 11.76 1.68 28.33
CA GLY A 18 10.66 0.89 28.88
C GLY A 18 9.35 1.66 29.10
N LEU A 19 9.42 2.97 29.39
CA LEU A 19 8.25 3.86 29.50
C LEU A 19 7.71 4.29 28.13
N MET A 20 8.57 4.40 27.11
CA MET A 20 8.18 4.66 25.72
C MET A 20 7.62 3.41 25.01
N LEU A 21 7.83 2.20 25.57
CA LEU A 21 7.36 0.93 25.04
C LEU A 21 5.99 0.46 25.60
N LYS A 22 5.36 1.25 26.48
CA LYS A 22 3.94 1.01 26.78
C LYS A 22 3.13 1.50 25.58
N GLY A 23 2.95 0.59 24.63
CA GLY A 23 1.96 0.75 23.57
C GLY A 23 0.61 1.16 24.16
N PRO A 24 -0.20 1.93 23.42
CA PRO A 24 -1.46 2.43 23.93
C PRO A 24 -2.30 1.29 24.48
N THR A 25 -2.82 1.48 25.70
CA THR A 25 -3.74 0.50 26.28
C THR A 25 -5.00 0.45 25.44
N GLN A 26 -5.32 -0.73 24.89
CA GLN A 26 -6.48 -0.90 24.02
C GLN A 26 -7.75 -0.79 24.86
N ASP A 27 -8.41 0.37 24.85
CA ASP A 27 -9.77 0.51 25.37
C ASP A 27 -10.76 -0.09 24.37
N ARG A 28 -10.93 -1.42 24.47
CA ARG A 28 -11.85 -2.21 23.64
C ARG A 28 -13.33 -2.05 24.03
N THR A 29 -13.63 -1.14 24.94
CA THR A 29 -15.00 -0.90 25.44
C THR A 29 -15.55 0.46 25.03
N SER A 30 -14.72 1.31 24.42
CA SER A 30 -15.11 2.63 23.96
C SER A 30 -15.96 2.60 22.69
N ASP A 31 -16.85 3.58 22.52
CA ASP A 31 -17.59 3.78 21.27
C ASP A 31 -16.65 3.99 20.07
N ALA A 32 -15.49 4.63 20.31
CA ALA A 32 -14.46 4.83 19.30
C ALA A 32 -13.88 3.50 18.81
N TYR A 33 -13.63 2.54 19.71
CA TYR A 33 -13.20 1.20 19.34
C TYR A 33 -14.25 0.47 18.51
N PHE A 34 -15.53 0.52 18.92
CA PHE A 34 -16.61 -0.13 18.15
C PHE A 34 -16.79 0.48 16.77
N SER A 35 -16.71 1.81 16.65
CA SER A 35 -16.74 2.51 15.37
C SER A 35 -15.58 2.11 14.47
N TRP A 36 -14.35 2.11 15.00
CA TRP A 36 -13.17 1.67 14.26
C TRP A 36 -13.28 0.22 13.82
N LYS A 37 -13.68 -0.69 14.72
CA LYS A 37 -13.81 -2.12 14.44
C LYS A 37 -14.84 -2.36 13.33
N SER A 38 -16.00 -1.72 13.42
CA SER A 38 -17.05 -1.85 12.40
C SER A 38 -16.59 -1.33 11.05
N GLN A 39 -15.87 -0.20 11.01
CA GLN A 39 -15.31 0.33 9.75
C GLN A 39 -14.27 -0.62 9.18
N HIS A 40 -13.37 -1.12 10.02
CA HIS A 40 -12.30 -2.02 9.61
C HIS A 40 -12.85 -3.34 9.04
N GLU A 41 -13.80 -3.97 9.73
CA GLU A 41 -14.47 -5.20 9.25
C GLU A 41 -15.22 -4.95 7.92
N HIS A 42 -15.86 -3.78 7.77
CA HIS A 42 -16.52 -3.39 6.53
C HIS A 42 -15.53 -3.21 5.37
N GLU A 43 -14.40 -2.54 5.60
CA GLU A 43 -13.34 -2.35 4.61
C GLU A 43 -12.72 -3.70 4.18
N LEU A 44 -12.47 -4.61 5.13
CA LEU A 44 -12.00 -5.96 4.83
C LEU A 44 -13.01 -6.75 3.99
N ALA A 45 -14.30 -6.65 4.31
CA ALA A 45 -15.36 -7.33 3.56
C ALA A 45 -15.46 -6.81 2.12
N ILE A 46 -15.44 -5.49 1.91
CA ILE A 46 -15.44 -4.89 0.57
C ILE A 46 -14.19 -5.31 -0.21
N ASN A 47 -13.02 -5.22 0.43
CA ASN A 47 -11.76 -5.58 -0.20
C ASN A 47 -11.76 -7.05 -0.65
N ARG A 48 -12.34 -7.94 0.16
CA ARG A 48 -12.49 -9.36 -0.19
C ARG A 48 -13.34 -9.57 -1.43
N LEU A 49 -14.47 -8.85 -1.57
CA LEU A 49 -15.32 -8.94 -2.77
C LEU A 49 -14.54 -8.54 -4.03
N HIS A 50 -13.72 -7.49 -3.96
CA HIS A 50 -12.89 -7.09 -5.09
C HIS A 50 -11.72 -8.06 -5.35
N GLN A 51 -11.14 -8.65 -4.30
CA GLN A 51 -10.15 -9.73 -4.46
C GLN A 51 -10.76 -10.94 -5.16
N GLU A 52 -11.99 -11.33 -4.80
CA GLU A 52 -12.73 -12.41 -5.46
C GLU A 52 -12.95 -12.12 -6.95
N ALA A 53 -13.20 -10.86 -7.32
CA ALA A 53 -13.25 -10.44 -8.72
C ALA A 53 -11.91 -10.68 -9.45
N ILE A 54 -10.77 -10.29 -8.87
CA ILE A 54 -9.44 -10.55 -9.46
C ILE A 54 -9.10 -12.06 -9.52
N LEU A 55 -9.50 -12.82 -8.50
CA LEU A 55 -9.29 -14.26 -8.42
C LEU A 55 -10.13 -15.04 -9.44
N ASN A 56 -11.21 -14.45 -9.95
CA ASN A 56 -12.05 -15.05 -10.98
C ASN A 56 -11.22 -15.34 -12.25
N PRO A 57 -11.21 -16.58 -12.77
CA PRO A 57 -10.51 -16.92 -14.02
C PRO A 57 -10.99 -16.10 -15.23
N ASN A 58 -12.24 -15.62 -15.20
CA ASN A 58 -12.85 -14.79 -16.25
C ASN A 58 -12.63 -13.29 -16.04
N PHE A 59 -11.87 -12.89 -15.02
CA PHE A 59 -11.45 -11.51 -14.85
C PHE A 59 -10.66 -11.06 -16.08
N HIS A 60 -11.11 -9.97 -16.69
CA HIS A 60 -10.51 -9.39 -17.88
C HIS A 60 -10.42 -7.88 -17.71
N PHE A 61 -9.52 -7.30 -18.48
CA PHE A 61 -9.29 -5.87 -18.62
C PHE A 61 -8.63 -5.63 -19.97
N ASP A 62 -8.68 -4.39 -20.46
CA ASP A 62 -8.20 -4.01 -21.78
C ASP A 62 -6.70 -3.71 -21.76
N HIS A 63 -6.25 -2.92 -20.77
CA HIS A 63 -4.86 -2.55 -20.54
C HIS A 63 -4.59 -2.20 -19.07
N LEU A 64 -3.31 -2.09 -18.72
CA LEU A 64 -2.87 -1.64 -17.40
C LEU A 64 -2.56 -0.13 -17.40
N GLU A 65 -2.88 0.55 -16.30
CA GLU A 65 -2.45 1.92 -16.05
C GLU A 65 -1.78 2.02 -14.68
N LEU A 66 -0.64 2.68 -14.64
CA LEU A 66 -0.04 3.13 -13.39
C LEU A 66 -0.80 4.37 -12.91
N VAL A 67 -1.30 4.32 -11.69
CA VAL A 67 -2.02 5.44 -11.09
C VAL A 67 -1.11 6.11 -10.07
N GLU A 68 -0.87 7.39 -10.27
CA GLU A 68 -0.10 8.24 -9.38
C GLU A 68 -1.03 9.22 -8.68
N VAL A 69 -0.92 9.32 -7.36
CA VAL A 69 -1.60 10.35 -6.58
C VAL A 69 -0.58 11.33 -6.06
N ALA A 70 -0.76 12.62 -6.37
CA ALA A 70 0.11 13.70 -5.94
C ALA A 70 0.28 13.73 -4.40
N PRO A 71 1.38 14.24 -3.85
CA PRO A 71 1.57 14.43 -2.41
C PRO A 71 0.39 15.10 -1.69
N GLY A 72 0.08 14.64 -0.49
CA GLY A 72 -0.96 15.19 0.40
C GLY A 72 -0.38 15.95 1.59
N LYS A 73 -1.28 16.46 2.45
CA LYS A 73 -0.90 17.23 3.65
C LYS A 73 -0.58 16.36 4.88
N ARG A 74 -1.03 15.10 4.91
CA ARG A 74 -0.83 14.16 6.02
C ARG A 74 0.57 13.55 5.94
N TYR A 75 1.22 13.30 7.09
CA TYR A 75 2.62 12.85 7.12
C TYR A 75 2.85 11.57 6.30
N PHE A 76 1.96 10.59 6.38
CA PHE A 76 2.01 9.34 5.62
C PHE A 76 1.66 9.49 4.12
N SER A 77 1.14 10.66 3.71
CA SER A 77 0.78 10.97 2.31
C SER A 77 1.72 12.00 1.67
N LEU A 78 2.76 12.48 2.39
CA LEU A 78 3.66 13.55 1.94
C LEU A 78 4.44 13.20 0.67
N TRP A 79 4.53 11.92 0.32
CA TRP A 79 5.34 11.48 -0.82
C TRP A 79 4.53 11.09 -2.05
N GLY A 80 3.18 11.13 -1.96
CA GLY A 80 2.28 10.62 -2.98
C GLY A 80 1.86 9.17 -2.72
N HIS A 81 1.12 8.58 -3.65
CA HIS A 81 0.68 7.18 -3.59
C HIS A 81 0.69 6.56 -4.98
N MET A 82 1.10 5.29 -5.09
CA MET A 82 1.13 4.56 -6.36
C MET A 82 0.16 3.39 -6.30
N MET A 83 -0.63 3.25 -7.35
CA MET A 83 -1.60 2.16 -7.53
C MET A 83 -1.53 1.65 -8.97
N LEU A 84 -2.23 0.55 -9.23
CA LEU A 84 -2.33 -0.07 -10.55
C LEU A 84 -3.80 -0.24 -10.91
N ARG A 85 -4.24 0.34 -12.02
CA ARG A 85 -5.60 0.18 -12.53
C ARG A 85 -5.64 -0.89 -13.62
N PHE A 86 -6.66 -1.73 -13.53
CA PHE A 86 -7.04 -2.69 -14.58
C PHE A 86 -8.11 -2.02 -15.45
N ALA A 87 -7.69 -1.24 -16.45
CA ALA A 87 -8.60 -0.41 -17.24
C ALA A 87 -9.52 -1.29 -18.11
N GLY A 88 -10.82 -0.95 -18.15
CA GLY A 88 -11.84 -1.74 -18.85
C GLY A 88 -12.45 -2.88 -18.01
N SER A 89 -11.96 -3.13 -16.79
CA SER A 89 -12.54 -4.14 -15.89
C SER A 89 -13.94 -3.76 -15.37
N GLY A 90 -14.29 -2.48 -15.40
CA GLY A 90 -15.62 -1.94 -15.13
C GLY A 90 -16.57 -1.98 -16.33
N GLY A 91 -16.14 -2.55 -17.46
CA GLY A 91 -16.89 -2.56 -18.71
C GLY A 91 -17.08 -1.15 -19.28
N ALA A 92 -18.33 -0.72 -19.45
CA ALA A 92 -18.64 0.57 -20.05
C ALA A 92 -18.45 1.78 -19.09
N ASP A 93 -18.29 1.53 -17.79
CA ASP A 93 -18.08 2.59 -16.79
C ASP A 93 -16.65 2.56 -16.24
N PRO A 94 -15.76 3.48 -16.70
CA PRO A 94 -14.40 3.60 -16.22
C PRO A 94 -14.29 3.84 -14.70
N ASP A 95 -15.32 4.39 -14.07
CA ASP A 95 -15.33 4.64 -12.63
C ASP A 95 -15.50 3.34 -11.81
N GLN A 96 -15.95 2.25 -12.44
CA GLN A 96 -16.01 0.91 -11.85
C GLN A 96 -14.74 0.08 -12.07
N ASP A 97 -13.76 0.60 -12.82
CA ASP A 97 -12.50 -0.13 -13.01
C ASP A 97 -11.82 -0.41 -11.66
N LEU A 98 -11.30 -1.63 -11.53
CA LEU A 98 -10.58 -2.04 -10.34
C LEU A 98 -9.18 -1.42 -10.31
N VAL A 99 -8.81 -0.96 -9.11
CA VAL A 99 -7.53 -0.33 -8.80
C VAL A 99 -6.92 -1.05 -7.60
N LEU A 100 -5.73 -1.61 -7.81
CA LEU A 100 -4.90 -2.24 -6.79
C LEU A 100 -3.98 -1.23 -6.13
N SER A 101 -4.00 -1.22 -4.81
CA SER A 101 -3.06 -0.59 -3.92
C SER A 101 -2.52 -1.62 -2.92
N PHE A 102 -1.44 -1.27 -2.21
CA PHE A 102 -0.98 -2.03 -1.05
C PHE A 102 -0.99 -1.15 0.19
N LEU A 103 -1.59 -1.64 1.27
CA LEU A 103 -1.66 -0.96 2.56
C LEU A 103 -1.20 -1.86 3.69
N ALA A 104 -0.91 -1.24 4.84
CA ALA A 104 -0.82 -1.96 6.11
C ALA A 104 -2.23 -2.34 6.58
N ASP A 105 -2.41 -3.59 7.00
CA ASP A 105 -3.58 -4.00 7.77
C ASP A 105 -3.43 -3.51 9.23
N PHE A 106 -3.92 -2.31 9.51
CA PHE A 106 -3.92 -1.73 10.85
C PHE A 106 -4.98 -2.40 11.74
N ASN A 107 -4.65 -3.58 12.25
CA ASN A 107 -5.53 -4.43 13.06
C ASN A 107 -5.49 -4.15 14.57
N ASP A 108 -4.88 -3.03 14.98
CA ASP A 108 -4.81 -2.57 16.37
C ASP A 108 -5.56 -1.26 16.57
N PHE A 109 -6.18 -1.09 17.74
CA PHE A 109 -6.80 0.17 18.15
C PHE A 109 -6.36 0.62 19.56
N PRO A 110 -5.83 1.85 19.71
CA PRO A 110 -5.42 2.73 18.61
C PRO A 110 -4.22 2.14 17.85
N VAL A 111 -3.93 2.70 16.68
CA VAL A 111 -2.80 2.26 15.84
C VAL A 111 -1.49 2.39 16.60
N ASP A 112 -0.62 1.40 16.48
CA ASP A 112 0.72 1.39 17.05
C ASP A 112 1.71 1.98 16.02
N ASP A 113 2.14 3.22 16.27
CA ASP A 113 3.06 3.95 15.40
C ASP A 113 4.41 3.25 15.22
N TRP A 114 4.87 2.51 16.25
CA TRP A 114 6.12 1.75 16.17
C TRP A 114 5.96 0.55 15.24
N LYS A 115 4.86 -0.21 15.36
CA LYS A 115 4.52 -1.28 14.40
C LYS A 115 4.39 -0.73 12.98
N ALA A 116 3.71 0.40 12.80
CA ALA A 116 3.53 1.05 11.50
C ALA A 116 4.88 1.43 10.85
N SER A 117 5.83 1.90 11.65
CA SER A 117 7.14 2.33 11.18
C SER A 117 8.10 1.16 10.90
N THR A 118 8.04 0.10 11.69
CA THR A 118 9.09 -0.93 11.74
C THR A 118 8.82 -2.23 11.01
N GLY A 119 7.61 -2.49 10.51
CA GLY A 119 7.33 -3.81 9.92
C GLY A 119 6.20 -4.60 10.57
N GLY A 120 5.53 -4.04 11.59
CA GLY A 120 4.70 -4.81 12.51
C GLY A 120 3.30 -5.16 11.99
N TYR A 121 2.90 -4.61 10.84
CA TYR A 121 1.61 -4.88 10.21
C TYR A 121 1.76 -5.74 8.96
N VAL A 122 0.74 -6.53 8.67
CA VAL A 122 0.71 -7.36 7.46
C VAL A 122 0.41 -6.47 6.25
N VAL A 123 1.04 -6.78 5.11
CA VAL A 123 0.68 -6.14 3.84
C VAL A 123 -0.64 -6.71 3.35
N MET A 124 -1.56 -5.83 2.99
CA MET A 124 -2.82 -6.19 2.36
C MET A 124 -2.91 -5.59 0.96
N PRO A 125 -3.16 -6.39 -0.09
CA PRO A 125 -3.64 -5.88 -1.37
C PRO A 125 -5.02 -5.25 -1.14
N LYS A 126 -5.11 -3.91 -1.23
CA LYS A 126 -6.38 -3.16 -1.21
C LYS A 126 -6.82 -2.94 -2.64
N ILE A 127 -7.91 -3.58 -3.03
CA ILE A 127 -8.54 -3.38 -4.32
C ILE A 127 -9.81 -2.56 -4.08
N GLY A 128 -9.95 -1.48 -4.85
CA GLY A 128 -11.12 -0.61 -4.85
C GLY A 128 -11.47 -0.21 -6.28
N THR A 129 -12.52 0.58 -6.45
CA THR A 129 -12.87 1.15 -7.76
C THR A 129 -12.22 2.52 -7.96
N VAL A 130 -12.11 2.96 -9.22
CA VAL A 130 -11.69 4.33 -9.54
C VAL A 130 -12.57 5.37 -8.82
N ALA A 131 -13.90 5.16 -8.76
CA ALA A 131 -14.81 6.05 -8.04
C ALA A 131 -14.46 6.18 -6.54
N GLN A 132 -14.14 5.06 -5.89
CA GLN A 132 -13.74 5.04 -4.48
C GLN A 132 -12.47 5.85 -4.27
N TYR A 133 -11.44 5.64 -5.08
CA TYR A 133 -10.18 6.37 -4.96
C TYR A 133 -10.28 7.86 -5.35
N LYS A 134 -11.14 8.21 -6.32
CA LYS A 134 -11.48 9.62 -6.61
C LYS A 134 -12.13 10.29 -5.40
N THR A 135 -13.06 9.61 -4.75
CA THR A 135 -13.71 10.12 -3.53
C THR A 135 -12.68 10.29 -2.41
N GLU A 136 -11.85 9.28 -2.15
CA GLU A 136 -10.82 9.30 -1.11
C GLU A 136 -9.82 10.45 -1.33
N TYR A 137 -9.19 10.51 -2.51
CA TYR A 137 -8.07 11.42 -2.73
C TYR A 137 -8.46 12.80 -3.27
N ILE A 138 -9.41 12.89 -4.20
CA ILE A 138 -9.79 14.17 -4.79
C ILE A 138 -10.73 14.91 -3.85
N GLN A 139 -11.83 14.27 -3.45
CA GLN A 139 -12.85 14.94 -2.62
C GLN A 139 -12.42 15.02 -1.15
N GLY A 140 -11.88 13.92 -0.61
CA GLY A 140 -11.46 13.83 0.78
C GLY A 140 -10.16 14.57 1.09
N GLU A 141 -9.18 14.53 0.19
CA GLU A 141 -7.84 15.09 0.44
C GLU A 141 -7.46 16.27 -0.47
N GLY A 142 -8.25 16.59 -1.50
CA GLY A 142 -7.94 17.68 -2.44
C GLY A 142 -6.69 17.41 -3.30
N ARG A 143 -6.40 16.13 -3.58
CA ARG A 143 -5.20 15.67 -4.31
C ARG A 143 -5.53 15.36 -5.76
N THR A 144 -4.54 15.51 -6.63
CA THR A 144 -4.65 15.15 -8.06
C THR A 144 -4.26 13.69 -8.27
N ILE A 145 -4.98 13.00 -9.16
CA ILE A 145 -4.68 11.65 -9.62
C ILE A 145 -4.27 11.71 -11.10
N PHE A 146 -3.18 11.04 -11.45
CA PHE A 146 -2.69 10.87 -12.81
C PHE A 146 -2.76 9.39 -13.20
N PHE A 147 -3.09 9.13 -14.45
CA PHE A 147 -3.17 7.79 -15.03
C PHE A 147 -2.15 7.70 -16.18
N HIS A 148 -1.22 6.75 -16.08
CA HIS A 148 -0.17 6.54 -17.06
C HIS A 148 -0.33 5.15 -17.68
N PRO A 149 -0.65 5.02 -18.97
CA PRO A 149 -0.73 3.71 -19.62
C PRO A 149 0.58 2.94 -19.46
N ILE A 150 0.47 1.65 -19.16
CA ILE A 150 1.62 0.76 -19.05
C ILE A 150 1.83 0.02 -20.37
N HIS A 151 3.05 0.08 -20.90
CA HIS A 151 3.47 -0.67 -22.07
C HIS A 151 3.76 -2.13 -21.72
N ALA A 152 2.72 -2.96 -21.76
CA ALA A 152 2.79 -4.39 -21.48
C ALA A 152 2.34 -5.23 -22.68
N THR A 153 2.99 -6.38 -22.89
CA THR A 153 2.43 -7.42 -23.76
C THR A 153 1.38 -8.22 -22.98
N LYS A 154 0.46 -8.90 -23.69
CA LYS A 154 -0.57 -9.73 -23.05
C LYS A 154 0.02 -10.83 -22.17
N GLU A 155 1.19 -11.36 -22.51
CA GLU A 155 1.88 -12.34 -21.68
C GLU A 155 2.34 -11.75 -20.34
N LYS A 156 2.86 -10.52 -20.35
CA LYS A 156 3.28 -9.82 -19.12
C LYS A 156 2.10 -9.40 -18.26
N GLU A 157 1.00 -8.96 -18.88
CA GLU A 157 -0.27 -8.69 -18.19
C GLU A 157 -0.79 -9.95 -17.48
N GLN A 158 -0.78 -11.10 -18.17
CA GLN A 158 -1.21 -12.37 -17.60
C GLN A 158 -0.28 -12.85 -16.48
N LEU A 159 1.03 -12.63 -16.62
CA LEU A 159 2.00 -12.94 -15.57
C LEU A 159 1.75 -12.04 -14.34
N LEU A 160 1.49 -10.75 -14.52
CA LEU A 160 1.12 -9.84 -13.44
C LEU A 160 -0.12 -10.33 -12.70
N LEU A 161 -1.19 -10.70 -13.42
CA LEU A 161 -2.39 -11.24 -12.78
C LEU A 161 -2.09 -12.52 -12.01
N THR A 162 -1.27 -13.42 -12.56
CA THR A 162 -0.90 -14.67 -11.91
C THR A 162 -0.14 -14.41 -10.60
N THR A 163 0.85 -13.51 -10.64
CA THR A 163 1.61 -13.10 -9.46
C THR A 163 0.72 -12.47 -8.41
N LEU A 164 -0.15 -11.53 -8.81
CA LEU A 164 -1.09 -10.88 -7.90
C LEU A 164 -2.05 -11.89 -7.25
N ARG A 165 -2.62 -12.81 -8.03
CA ARG A 165 -3.49 -13.87 -7.51
C ARG A 165 -2.77 -14.74 -6.48
N ASN A 166 -1.48 -15.01 -6.67
CA ASN A 166 -0.69 -15.73 -5.67
C ASN A 166 -0.51 -14.91 -4.39
N TRP A 167 -0.19 -13.61 -4.50
CA TRP A 167 -0.08 -12.73 -3.34
C TRP A 167 -1.41 -12.55 -2.58
N ILE A 168 -2.55 -12.56 -3.27
CA ILE A 168 -3.88 -12.54 -2.63
C ILE A 168 -4.15 -13.84 -1.88
N LYS A 169 -3.80 -15.00 -2.47
CA LYS A 169 -4.01 -16.32 -1.84
C LYS A 169 -3.08 -16.58 -0.67
N ASP A 170 -1.85 -16.07 -0.75
CA ASP A 170 -0.83 -16.19 0.27
C ASP A 170 -0.28 -14.80 0.64
N PRO A 171 -0.86 -14.15 1.67
CA PRO A 171 -0.46 -12.81 2.11
C PRO A 171 0.93 -12.79 2.76
N THR A 172 1.60 -13.93 2.91
CA THR A 172 2.99 -13.98 3.40
C THR A 172 4.01 -13.66 2.31
N LEU A 173 3.67 -13.88 1.03
CA LEU A 173 4.53 -13.61 -0.12
C LEU A 173 4.99 -12.14 -0.24
N PRO A 174 4.11 -11.12 -0.10
CA PRO A 174 4.55 -9.72 -0.13
C PRO A 174 5.38 -9.30 1.10
N GLY A 175 5.43 -10.11 2.16
CA GLY A 175 6.11 -9.81 3.42
C GLY A 175 5.34 -8.84 4.33
N GLY A 176 5.99 -8.39 5.41
CA GLY A 176 5.41 -7.43 6.36
C GLY A 176 5.54 -5.97 5.90
N TYR A 177 4.57 -5.12 6.23
CA TYR A 177 4.54 -3.72 5.80
C TYR A 177 5.57 -2.90 6.58
N SER A 178 6.47 -2.24 5.88
CA SER A 178 7.42 -1.29 6.46
C SER A 178 7.32 0.04 5.73
N PHE A 179 7.12 1.12 6.48
CA PHE A 179 6.99 2.45 5.92
C PHE A 179 8.15 2.84 4.98
N PHE A 180 9.38 2.43 5.32
CA PHE A 180 10.58 2.80 4.58
C PHE A 180 10.99 1.80 3.50
N TYR A 181 10.70 0.52 3.67
CA TYR A 181 11.30 -0.55 2.84
C TYR A 181 10.28 -1.50 2.19
N ASN A 182 9.04 -1.53 2.68
CA ASN A 182 7.99 -2.41 2.15
C ASN A 182 6.62 -1.70 2.20
N ASN A 183 6.58 -0.52 1.62
CA ASN A 183 5.40 0.33 1.47
C ASN A 183 4.71 0.13 0.12
N CYS A 184 3.64 0.88 -0.14
CA CYS A 184 2.82 0.79 -1.36
C CYS A 184 3.64 0.79 -2.66
N VAL A 185 4.64 1.67 -2.75
CA VAL A 185 5.48 1.83 -3.94
C VAL A 185 6.43 0.67 -4.12
N SER A 186 7.10 0.26 -3.05
CA SER A 186 8.04 -0.85 -3.12
C SER A 186 7.34 -2.17 -3.42
N LEU A 187 6.15 -2.38 -2.87
CA LEU A 187 5.30 -3.54 -3.16
C LEU A 187 4.79 -3.51 -4.59
N MET A 188 4.36 -2.35 -5.09
CA MET A 188 4.01 -2.18 -6.49
C MET A 188 5.19 -2.50 -7.41
N THR A 189 6.37 -1.96 -7.11
CA THR A 189 7.58 -2.21 -7.89
C THR A 189 7.96 -3.69 -7.86
N LYS A 190 7.88 -4.36 -6.71
CA LYS A 190 8.11 -5.80 -6.56
C LYS A 190 7.16 -6.61 -7.44
N LEU A 191 5.86 -6.31 -7.39
CA LEU A 191 4.85 -6.96 -8.24
C LEU A 191 5.20 -6.81 -9.73
N LEU A 192 5.55 -5.60 -10.16
CA LEU A 192 5.93 -5.31 -11.56
C LEU A 192 7.22 -6.03 -11.98
N VAL A 193 8.20 -6.16 -11.07
CA VAL A 193 9.46 -6.88 -11.33
C VAL A 193 9.22 -8.39 -11.43
N GLU A 194 8.43 -8.96 -10.51
CA GLU A 194 8.05 -10.38 -10.56
C GLU A 194 7.24 -10.69 -11.84
N ALA A 195 6.41 -9.74 -12.28
CA ALA A 195 5.67 -9.79 -13.53
C ALA A 195 6.50 -9.50 -14.80
N LYS A 196 7.82 -9.27 -14.67
CA LYS A 196 8.73 -8.96 -15.80
C LYS A 196 8.34 -7.70 -16.58
N LEU A 197 7.57 -6.80 -15.96
CA LEU A 197 7.25 -5.47 -16.48
C LEU A 197 8.41 -4.51 -16.21
N LEU A 198 9.11 -4.70 -15.08
CA LEU A 198 10.35 -3.99 -14.78
C LEU A 198 11.51 -4.98 -14.66
N PRO A 199 12.74 -4.59 -15.06
CA PRO A 199 13.89 -5.48 -15.00
C PRO A 199 14.41 -5.68 -13.57
N ARG A 200 14.20 -4.70 -12.68
CA ARG A 200 14.71 -4.72 -11.30
C ARG A 200 14.05 -3.65 -10.43
N MET A 201 14.23 -3.80 -9.11
CA MET A 201 14.02 -2.71 -8.16
C MET A 201 15.10 -1.64 -8.38
N GLY A 202 14.73 -0.44 -8.79
CA GLY A 202 15.65 0.69 -8.83
C GLY A 202 15.85 1.36 -7.46
N LEU A 203 16.83 2.25 -7.38
CA LEU A 203 17.20 2.98 -6.15
C LEU A 203 16.05 3.81 -5.57
N TYR A 204 15.10 4.23 -6.40
CA TYR A 204 13.99 5.09 -6.00
C TYR A 204 12.64 4.37 -5.87
N GLY A 205 12.62 3.02 -5.96
CA GLY A 205 11.43 2.20 -5.78
C GLY A 205 10.81 2.23 -4.37
N TYR A 206 11.26 3.14 -3.51
CA TYR A 206 10.78 3.37 -2.15
C TYR A 206 10.04 4.70 -1.99
N TRP A 207 10.14 5.60 -2.99
CA TRP A 207 9.66 6.99 -2.89
C TRP A 207 8.73 7.33 -4.06
N PRO A 208 7.41 7.50 -3.82
CA PRO A 208 6.42 7.66 -4.89
C PRO A 208 6.75 8.77 -5.91
N LYS A 209 7.17 9.95 -5.42
CA LYS A 209 7.51 11.11 -6.27
C LYS A 209 8.58 10.89 -7.35
N TYR A 210 9.40 9.84 -7.26
CA TYR A 210 10.47 9.57 -8.24
C TYR A 210 10.14 8.39 -9.16
N VAL A 211 9.08 7.65 -8.84
CA VAL A 211 8.74 6.38 -9.47
C VAL A 211 8.27 6.55 -10.92
N PRO A 212 7.37 7.50 -11.24
CA PRO A 212 6.95 7.68 -12.64
C PRO A 212 8.12 7.94 -13.59
N ARG A 213 9.02 8.85 -13.22
CA ARG A 213 10.24 9.12 -14.00
C ARG A 213 11.12 7.88 -14.15
N GLN A 214 11.32 7.12 -13.07
CA GLN A 214 12.13 5.90 -13.13
C GLN A 214 11.48 4.84 -14.05
N TYR A 215 10.17 4.66 -13.93
CA TYR A 215 9.42 3.70 -14.76
C TYR A 215 9.46 4.10 -16.23
N SER A 216 9.41 5.40 -16.52
CA SER A 216 9.57 5.89 -17.88
C SER A 216 10.98 5.68 -18.44
N GLN A 217 12.02 5.86 -17.64
CA GLN A 217 13.41 5.53 -18.04
C GLN A 217 13.60 4.05 -18.38
N GLU A 218 12.82 3.17 -17.74
CA GLU A 218 12.80 1.72 -18.01
C GLU A 218 11.79 1.35 -19.12
N GLY A 219 11.15 2.34 -19.77
CA GLY A 219 10.23 2.16 -20.89
C GLY A 219 8.84 1.62 -20.52
N LEU A 220 8.48 1.62 -19.23
CA LEU A 220 7.22 1.06 -18.75
C LEU A 220 6.03 2.00 -19.03
N ILE A 221 6.24 3.31 -18.90
CA ILE A 221 5.23 4.36 -19.08
C ILE A 221 5.83 5.55 -19.83
N ASP A 222 4.97 6.41 -20.38
CA ASP A 222 5.37 7.73 -20.85
C ASP A 222 5.22 8.76 -19.73
N TYR A 223 6.30 9.47 -19.38
CA TYR A 223 6.31 10.49 -18.33
C TYR A 223 7.29 11.61 -18.68
N GLU A 224 6.83 12.87 -18.64
CA GLU A 224 7.63 14.08 -18.97
C GLU A 224 8.44 14.62 -17.78
#